data_AF-A0A3B9BCG2-F1
#
_entry.id   AF-A0A3B9BCG2-F1
#
_cell.length_a   1.000
_cell.length_b   1.000
_cell.length_c   1.000
_cell.angle_alpha   90.00
_cell.angle_beta   90.00
_cell.angle_gamma   90.00
#
_symmetry.space_group_name_H-M   'P 1'
#
loop_
_entity.id
_entity.type
_entity.pdbx_description
1 polymer ?
#
loop_
_entity_poly.entity_id
_entity_poly.type
_entity_poly.pdbx_seq_one_letter_code
_entity_poly.pdbx_strand_id
1 'polypeptide(L)'
;GAGITEFLADPDLELRRFSDNALLSSNDNWKINAADNSSQEAEITATFIPPANDVESALVATLAQNALYSLIIRGVADGEGFANAEVYDYPE
;
A
#
# COMPACT_ATOMS: atom_id res chain seq x y z
N GLY A 1 -8.02 -7.40 -8.00
CA GLY A 1 -7.45 -8.64 -8.58
C GLY A 1 -7.29 -8.60 -10.10
N ALA A 2 -6.13 -8.15 -10.59
CA ALA A 2 -5.80 -7.82 -11.99
C ALA A 2 -5.68 -9.01 -12.99
N GLY A 3 -6.51 -10.05 -12.90
CA GLY A 3 -6.46 -11.18 -13.84
C GLY A 3 -5.22 -12.08 -13.67
N ILE A 4 -4.57 -12.02 -12.51
CA ILE A 4 -3.41 -12.84 -12.14
C ILE A 4 -3.92 -14.06 -11.37
N THR A 5 -3.54 -15.26 -11.80
CA THR A 5 -3.76 -16.49 -11.02
C THR A 5 -2.73 -16.58 -9.90
N GLU A 6 -3.11 -17.16 -8.75
CA GLU A 6 -2.22 -17.28 -7.58
C GLU A 6 -1.74 -15.92 -7.05
N PHE A 7 -2.62 -14.91 -7.07
CA PHE A 7 -2.32 -13.61 -6.49
C PHE A 7 -2.20 -13.69 -4.97
N LEU A 8 -1.38 -12.80 -4.41
CA LEU A 8 -1.25 -12.63 -2.97
C LEU A 8 -2.59 -12.16 -2.39
N ALA A 9 -3.27 -13.03 -1.65
CA ALA A 9 -4.67 -12.81 -1.26
C ALA A 9 -4.85 -11.70 -0.21
N ASP A 10 -3.84 -11.49 0.62
CA ASP A 10 -3.84 -10.58 1.76
C ASP A 10 -2.46 -9.90 1.87
N PRO A 11 -2.20 -8.88 1.04
CA PRO A 11 -0.95 -8.14 1.07
C PRO A 11 -0.84 -7.22 2.30
N ASP A 12 0.37 -7.09 2.83
CA ASP A 12 0.81 -6.03 3.73
C ASP A 12 1.88 -5.21 3.00
N LEU A 13 1.65 -3.91 2.91
CA LEU A 13 2.48 -2.94 2.20
C LEU A 13 3.21 -2.05 3.19
N GLU A 14 4.53 -1.92 3.04
CA GLU A 14 5.34 -0.92 3.72
C GLU A 14 5.98 0.05 2.73
N LEU A 15 5.92 1.34 3.05
CA LEU A 15 6.72 2.39 2.44
C LEU A 15 7.91 2.72 3.33
N ARG A 16 9.13 2.57 2.80
CA ARG A 16 10.38 2.87 3.52
C ARG A 16 11.23 3.91 2.83
N ARG A 17 11.89 4.75 3.61
CA ARG A 17 12.97 5.62 3.12
C ARG A 17 14.23 4.80 2.97
N PHE A 18 14.86 4.87 1.80
CA PHE A 18 16.01 4.04 1.47
C PHE A 18 17.26 4.36 2.31
N SER A 19 17.49 5.63 2.66
CA SER A 19 18.74 6.08 3.31
C SER A 19 18.97 5.51 4.71
N ASP A 20 17.90 5.28 5.47
CA ASP A 20 17.91 4.88 6.88
C ASP A 20 16.98 3.68 7.14
N ASN A 21 16.36 3.11 6.10
CA ASN A 21 15.33 2.07 6.17
C ASN A 21 14.14 2.44 7.08
N ALA A 22 13.91 3.74 7.31
CA ALA A 22 12.82 4.21 8.17
C ALA A 22 11.47 3.83 7.56
N LEU A 23 10.61 3.21 8.38
CA LEU A 23 9.20 3.00 8.03
C LEU A 23 8.50 4.35 8.03
N LEU A 24 7.93 4.73 6.89
CA LEU A 24 7.20 5.98 6.72
C LEU A 24 5.70 5.77 6.83
N SER A 25 5.22 4.67 6.26
CA SER A 25 3.82 4.26 6.33
C SER A 25 3.69 2.77 6.05
N SER A 26 2.60 2.16 6.51
CA SER A 26 2.24 0.78 6.20
C SER A 26 0.72 0.63 6.09
N ASN A 27 0.28 -0.36 5.32
CA ASN A 27 -1.13 -0.69 5.20
C ASN A 27 -1.32 -2.16 4.87
N ASP A 28 -2.24 -2.79 5.59
CA ASP A 28 -2.72 -4.15 5.38
C ASP A 28 -4.05 -4.08 4.61
N ASN A 29 -5.06 -3.45 5.21
CA ASN A 29 -6.38 -3.23 4.61
C ASN A 29 -6.59 -1.76 4.20
N TRP A 30 -6.93 -1.50 2.93
CA TRP A 30 -6.93 -0.13 2.40
C TRP A 30 -7.88 0.83 3.12
N LYS A 31 -8.97 0.38 3.75
CA LYS A 31 -9.91 1.28 4.42
C LYS A 31 -9.41 1.80 5.78
N ILE A 32 -8.42 1.14 6.38
CA ILE A 32 -7.97 1.37 7.75
C ILE A 32 -6.48 1.73 7.76
N ASN A 33 -6.14 2.86 8.38
CA ASN A 33 -4.75 3.25 8.57
C ASN A 33 -4.10 2.32 9.62
N ALA A 34 -3.00 1.66 9.26
CA ALA A 34 -2.37 0.66 10.14
C ALA A 34 -1.63 1.28 11.35
N ALA A 35 -1.31 2.58 11.30
CA ALA A 35 -0.57 3.25 12.38
C ALA A 35 -1.46 3.62 13.57
N ASP A 36 -2.72 4.00 13.31
CA ASP A 36 -3.64 4.51 14.34
C ASP A 36 -5.05 3.87 14.32
N ASN A 37 -5.29 2.92 13.40
CA ASN A 37 -6.56 2.21 13.23
C ASN A 37 -7.75 3.13 12.90
N SER A 38 -7.49 4.33 12.39
CA SER A 38 -8.50 5.24 11.86
C SER A 38 -8.91 4.88 10.43
N SER A 39 -10.02 5.44 9.93
CA SER A 39 -10.42 5.22 8.53
C SER A 39 -9.67 6.16 7.59
N GLN A 40 -9.13 5.61 6.50
CA GLN A 40 -8.50 6.34 5.38
C GLN A 40 -9.25 6.14 4.05
N GLU A 41 -10.42 5.48 4.10
CA GLU A 41 -11.22 5.12 2.92
C GLU A 41 -11.56 6.33 2.03
N ALA A 42 -11.90 7.47 2.65
CA ALA A 42 -12.25 8.68 1.92
C ALA A 42 -11.07 9.24 1.11
N GLU A 43 -9.86 9.21 1.67
CA GLU A 43 -8.63 9.69 1.02
C GLU A 43 -8.28 8.80 -0.18
N ILE A 44 -8.31 7.48 -0.01
CA ILE A 44 -8.01 6.54 -1.10
C ILE A 44 -9.11 6.59 -2.17
N THR A 45 -10.37 6.72 -1.80
CA THR A 45 -11.46 6.86 -2.78
C THR A 45 -11.30 8.13 -3.62
N ALA A 46 -10.79 9.22 -3.04
CA ALA A 46 -10.54 10.47 -3.75
C ALA A 46 -9.46 10.37 -4.84
N THR A 47 -8.62 9.31 -4.82
CA THR A 47 -7.66 9.03 -5.91
C THR A 47 -8.33 8.54 -7.20
N PHE A 48 -9.62 8.20 -7.15
CA PHE A 48 -10.40 7.57 -8.23
C PHE A 48 -9.93 6.16 -8.65
N ILE A 49 -8.97 5.58 -7.93
CA ILE A 49 -8.43 4.23 -8.16
C ILE A 49 -8.37 3.41 -6.86
N PRO A 50 -9.45 3.33 -6.06
CA PRO A 50 -9.44 2.51 -4.86
C PRO A 50 -9.31 1.02 -5.20
N PRO A 51 -8.67 0.21 -4.34
CA PRO A 51 -8.71 -1.24 -4.46
C PRO A 51 -10.15 -1.77 -4.46
N ALA A 52 -10.39 -2.86 -5.17
CA ALA A 52 -11.74 -3.43 -5.32
C ALA A 52 -12.08 -4.38 -4.17
N ASN A 53 -11.07 -4.95 -3.51
CA ASN A 53 -11.22 -5.85 -2.38
C ASN A 53 -10.77 -5.15 -1.09
N ASP A 54 -11.53 -5.34 -0.01
CA ASP A 54 -11.28 -4.68 1.28
C ASP A 54 -9.97 -5.14 1.94
N VAL A 55 -9.47 -6.31 1.57
CA VAL A 55 -8.17 -6.87 2.04
C VAL A 55 -6.99 -6.54 1.12
N GLU A 56 -7.18 -5.76 0.05
CA GLU A 56 -6.04 -5.22 -0.70
C GLU A 56 -5.46 -4.01 0.07
N SER A 57 -4.13 -3.84 0.04
CA SER A 57 -3.48 -2.68 0.65
C SER A 57 -3.45 -1.47 -0.28
N ALA A 58 -3.57 -0.28 0.29
CA ALA A 58 -3.24 0.97 -0.40
C ALA A 58 -2.81 2.08 0.57
N LEU A 59 -2.00 3.00 0.06
CA LEU A 59 -1.44 4.13 0.80
C LEU A 59 -1.44 5.38 -0.07
N VAL A 60 -1.80 6.51 0.54
CA VAL A 60 -1.48 7.85 0.04
C VAL A 60 -0.37 8.41 0.92
N ALA A 61 0.68 8.96 0.31
CA ALA A 61 1.80 9.52 1.05
C ALA A 61 2.43 10.70 0.30
N THR A 62 2.68 11.80 1.03
CA THR A 62 3.51 12.89 0.55
C THR A 62 4.99 12.54 0.73
N LEU A 63 5.75 12.51 -0.37
CA LEU A 63 7.17 12.17 -0.36
C LEU A 63 8.04 13.44 -0.43
N ALA A 64 9.11 13.46 0.35
CA ALA A 64 10.12 14.50 0.25
C ALA A 64 10.87 14.38 -1.08
N GLN A 65 11.08 15.51 -1.74
CA GLN A 65 11.88 15.55 -2.97
C GLN A 65 13.33 15.14 -2.70
N ASN A 66 13.96 14.52 -3.70
CA ASN A 66 15.36 14.07 -3.69
C ASN A 66 15.69 12.97 -2.66
N ALA A 67 14.70 12.24 -2.16
CA ALA A 67 14.90 11.00 -1.40
C ALA A 67 14.58 9.78 -2.27
N LEU A 68 15.21 8.64 -1.92
CA LEU A 68 14.90 7.33 -2.51
C LEU A 68 13.99 6.55 -1.55
N TYR A 69 13.06 5.79 -2.12
CA TYR A 69 12.04 5.04 -1.39
C TYR A 69 11.98 3.59 -1.88
N SER A 70 11.51 2.71 -1.02
CA SER A 70 11.26 1.31 -1.33
C SER A 70 9.86 0.92 -0.86
N LEU A 71 9.16 0.16 -1.71
CA LEU A 71 7.95 -0.55 -1.31
C LEU A 71 8.32 -1.99 -0.96
N ILE A 72 7.87 -2.46 0.19
CA ILE A 72 8.00 -3.85 0.62
C ILE A 72 6.59 -4.43 0.68
N ILE A 73 6.33 -5.49 -0.07
CA ILE A 73 5.06 -6.21 -0.05
C ILE A 73 5.31 -7.61 0.50
N ARG A 74 4.51 -8.02 1.47
CA ARG A 74 4.53 -9.35 2.10
C ARG A 74 3.12 -9.88 2.25
N GLY A 75 2.94 -11.19 2.32
CA GLY A 75 1.65 -11.76 2.69
C GLY A 75 1.45 -11.76 4.20
N VAL A 76 0.25 -11.39 4.63
CA VAL A 76 -0.16 -11.58 6.03
C VAL A 76 -0.09 -13.07 6.39
N ALA A 77 0.36 -13.37 7.61
CA ALA A 77 0.50 -14.74 8.12
C ALA A 77 1.28 -15.69 7.19
N ASP A 78 2.36 -15.19 6.60
CA ASP A 78 3.23 -15.92 5.65
C ASP A 78 2.48 -16.37 4.37
N GLY A 79 1.45 -15.61 3.96
CA GLY A 79 0.76 -15.83 2.69
C GLY A 79 1.71 -15.69 1.49
N GLU A 80 1.56 -16.60 0.53
CA GLU A 80 2.35 -16.61 -0.71
C GLU A 80 1.48 -16.29 -1.92
N GLY A 81 2.10 -15.73 -2.95
CA GLY A 81 1.45 -15.43 -4.21
C GLY A 81 2.12 -14.29 -4.96
N PHE A 82 1.58 -13.97 -6.13
CA PHE A 82 2.04 -12.85 -6.94
C PHE A 82 1.36 -11.56 -6.50
N ALA A 83 2.16 -10.54 -6.16
CA ALA A 83 1.67 -9.19 -5.91
C ALA A 83 1.89 -8.31 -7.16
N ASN A 84 0.89 -7.49 -7.48
CA ASN A 84 1.05 -6.36 -8.39
C ASN A 84 1.22 -5.10 -7.53
N ALA A 85 2.23 -4.29 -7.86
CA ALA A 85 2.48 -3.02 -7.21
C ALA A 85 2.36 -1.91 -8.25
N GLU A 86 1.43 -0.99 -8.02
CA GLU A 86 1.18 0.15 -8.90
C GLU A 86 1.49 1.43 -8.12
N VAL A 87 2.26 2.33 -8.73
CA VAL A 87 2.63 3.61 -8.12
C VAL A 87 2.18 4.72 -9.04
N TYR A 88 1.37 5.61 -8.50
CA TYR A 88 0.80 6.74 -9.20
C TYR A 88 1.28 8.02 -8.55
N ASP A 89 1.72 8.97 -9.37
CA ASP A 89 1.82 10.36 -8.98
C ASP A 89 0.49 11.02 -9.36
N TYR A 90 -0.22 11.62 -8.39
CA TYR A 90 -1.45 12.34 -8.66
C TYR A 90 -1.36 13.73 -8.03
N PRO A 91 -1.74 14.79 -8.77
CA PRO A 91 -1.73 16.15 -8.24
C PRO A 91 -2.79 16.29 -7.16
N GLU A 92 -2.43 16.97 -6.06
CA GLU A 92 -3.40 17.43 -5.05
C GLU A 92 -4.47 18.35 -5.64
#